data_AF-A0A8H6NC58-F1
#
_entry.id   AF-A0A8H6NC58-F1
#
_cell.length_a   1.000
_cell.length_b   1.000
_cell.length_c   1.000
_cell.angle_alpha   90.00
_cell.angle_beta   90.00
_cell.angle_gamma   90.00
#
_symmetry.space_group_name_H-M   'P 1'
#
loop_
_entity.id
_entity.type
_entity.pdbx_description
1 polymer ?
#
loop_
_entity_poly.entity_id
_entity_poly.type
_entity_poly.pdbx_seq_one_letter_code
_entity_poly.pdbx_strand_id
1 'polypeptide(L)'
;MLTHTVHLLWEAVAELRMVNQNLKGIKDELSAQNTLTSSGGAGPDGFASVVHGFAKLHIQKDQGGGKENEEKHMFFMWHPDKTWHWRFQELLEEKPLPTAFCAYSDDLDCLCALMKEARQALPNRPSPVIFHLLMPAWYKIEVKEPLHFPDELQPLGVVGMRHDGSPLVTFNLPVAQPGLLDGIFNVPEIAGGATFLEASFWPT
;
A
#
# COMPACT_ATOMS: atom_id res chain seq x y z
N MET A 1 36.36 -36.18 -17.91
CA MET A 1 36.93 -34.88 -17.49
C MET A 1 35.96 -33.72 -17.78
N LEU A 2 35.52 -33.52 -19.03
CA LEU A 2 34.55 -32.46 -19.40
C LEU A 2 33.24 -32.45 -18.57
N THR A 3 32.69 -33.61 -18.22
CA THR A 3 31.45 -33.72 -17.44
C THR A 3 31.59 -33.24 -15.99
N HIS A 4 32.78 -33.43 -15.39
CA HIS A 4 33.05 -33.02 -14.02
C HIS A 4 33.20 -31.49 -13.91
N THR A 5 33.91 -30.89 -14.87
CA THR A 5 34.06 -29.43 -14.94
C THR A 5 32.74 -28.70 -15.19
N VAL A 6 31.84 -29.27 -16.01
CA VAL A 6 30.49 -28.69 -16.24
C VAL A 6 29.64 -28.79 -14.97
N HIS A 7 29.74 -29.88 -14.21
CA HIS A 7 29.03 -30.05 -12.96
C HIS A 7 29.46 -29.03 -11.90
N LEU A 8 30.79 -28.86 -11.72
CA LEU A 8 31.35 -27.85 -10.80
C LEU A 8 30.92 -26.42 -11.18
N LEU A 9 30.85 -26.12 -12.48
CA LEU A 9 30.40 -24.81 -12.96
C LEU A 9 28.92 -24.57 -12.64
N TRP A 10 28.07 -25.60 -12.77
CA TRP A 10 26.66 -25.52 -12.42
C TRP A 10 26.46 -25.27 -10.92
N GLU A 11 27.18 -26.00 -10.07
CA GLU A 11 27.15 -25.80 -8.62
C GLU A 11 27.56 -24.37 -8.24
N ALA A 12 28.66 -23.86 -8.81
CA ALA A 12 29.11 -22.49 -8.58
C ALA A 12 28.06 -21.45 -9.01
N VAL A 13 27.41 -21.62 -10.16
CA VAL A 13 26.33 -20.72 -10.62
C VAL A 13 25.11 -20.80 -9.69
N ALA A 14 24.75 -21.98 -9.21
CA ALA A 14 23.66 -22.17 -8.26
C ALA A 14 23.95 -21.47 -6.93
N GLU A 15 25.17 -21.62 -6.38
CA GLU A 15 25.60 -20.92 -5.18
C GLU A 15 25.57 -19.39 -5.35
N LEU A 16 26.07 -18.87 -6.47
CA LEU A 16 26.00 -17.43 -6.76
C LEU A 16 24.56 -16.91 -6.84
N ARG A 17 23.63 -17.69 -7.40
CA ARG A 17 22.21 -17.34 -7.42
C ARG A 17 21.63 -17.29 -6.01
N MET A 18 21.97 -18.26 -5.15
CA MET A 18 21.56 -18.25 -3.74
C MET A 18 22.13 -17.04 -2.99
N VAL A 19 23.41 -16.72 -3.17
CA VAL A 19 24.05 -15.54 -2.56
C VAL A 19 23.33 -14.25 -2.98
N ASN A 20 23.04 -14.09 -4.28
CA ASN A 20 22.32 -12.91 -4.77
C ASN A 20 20.90 -12.81 -4.20
N GLN A 21 20.18 -13.93 -4.06
CA GLN A 21 18.86 -13.96 -3.44
C GLN A 21 18.91 -13.57 -1.95
N ASN A 22 19.90 -14.09 -1.21
CA ASN A 22 20.10 -13.74 0.20
C ASN A 22 20.45 -12.25 0.37
N LEU A 23 21.35 -11.72 -0.47
CA LEU A 23 21.70 -10.29 -0.45
C LEU A 23 20.51 -9.39 -0.77
N LYS A 24 19.67 -9.81 -1.72
CA LYS A 24 18.41 -9.11 -2.01
C LYS A 24 17.48 -9.12 -0.79
N GLY A 25 17.27 -10.27 -0.16
CA GLY A 25 16.46 -10.38 1.05
C GLY A 25 16.95 -9.49 2.19
N ILE A 26 18.27 -9.47 2.45
CA ILE A 26 18.88 -8.60 3.47
C ILE A 26 18.65 -7.12 3.14
N LYS A 27 18.85 -6.72 1.88
CA LYS A 27 18.61 -5.35 1.44
C LYS A 27 17.15 -4.95 1.64
N ASP A 28 16.22 -5.82 1.29
CA ASP A 28 14.79 -5.56 1.41
C ASP A 28 14.38 -5.42 2.90
N GLU A 29 14.88 -6.28 3.78
CA GLU A 29 14.67 -6.19 5.24
C GLU A 29 15.26 -4.90 5.83
N LEU A 30 16.50 -4.55 5.46
CA LEU A 30 17.14 -3.30 5.90
C LEU A 30 16.36 -2.07 5.40
N SER A 31 15.87 -2.11 4.17
CA SER A 31 15.03 -1.04 3.62
C SER A 31 13.72 -0.91 4.38
N ALA A 32 13.09 -2.03 4.73
CA ALA A 32 11.87 -2.04 5.53
C ALA A 32 12.12 -1.45 6.93
N GLN A 33 13.14 -1.94 7.62
CA GLN A 33 13.50 -1.47 8.96
C GLN A 33 13.84 0.04 8.97
N ASN A 34 14.58 0.52 7.96
CA ASN A 34 14.88 1.94 7.80
C ASN A 34 13.62 2.78 7.53
N THR A 35 12.69 2.26 6.73
CA THR A 35 11.41 2.92 6.44
C THR A 35 10.57 3.04 7.71
N LEU A 36 10.43 1.94 8.48
CA LEU A 36 9.71 1.95 9.75
C LEU A 36 10.32 2.96 10.73
N THR A 37 11.66 2.92 10.85
CA THR A 37 12.41 3.79 11.78
C THR A 37 12.25 5.26 11.42
N SER A 38 12.46 5.62 10.15
CA SER A 38 12.36 7.00 9.66
C SER A 38 10.92 7.55 9.67
N SER A 39 9.92 6.67 9.61
CA SER A 39 8.50 7.02 9.73
C SER A 39 8.04 7.20 11.19
N GLY A 40 8.95 7.07 12.16
CA GLY A 40 8.66 7.21 13.59
C GLY A 40 8.20 5.92 14.29
N GLY A 41 8.29 4.77 13.62
CA GLY A 41 7.93 3.46 14.14
C GLY A 41 9.02 2.76 14.95
N ALA A 42 10.11 3.45 15.28
CA ALA A 42 11.18 2.92 16.13
C ALA A 42 10.81 2.88 17.63
N GLY A 43 9.72 3.55 18.01
CA GLY A 43 9.24 3.62 19.39
C GLY A 43 8.52 2.35 19.86
N PRO A 44 8.04 2.33 21.12
CA PRO A 44 7.35 1.17 21.69
C PRO A 44 6.06 0.79 20.96
N ASP A 45 5.48 1.75 20.23
CA ASP A 45 4.26 1.57 19.45
C ASP A 45 4.52 0.91 18.08
N GLY A 46 5.78 0.80 17.66
CA GLY A 46 6.15 0.18 16.41
C GLY A 46 5.44 0.81 15.20
N PHE A 47 4.98 -0.03 14.28
CA PHE A 47 4.23 0.42 13.11
C PHE A 47 2.87 1.04 13.45
N ALA A 48 2.26 0.74 14.60
CA ALA A 48 0.96 1.30 14.98
C ALA A 48 1.00 2.83 15.13
N SER A 49 2.12 3.41 15.59
CA SER A 49 2.27 4.87 15.63
C SER A 49 2.32 5.48 14.23
N VAL A 50 2.98 4.81 13.28
CA VAL A 50 3.06 5.23 11.87
C VAL A 50 1.67 5.23 11.27
N VAL A 51 0.92 4.15 11.48
CA VAL A 51 -0.46 4.00 11.01
C VAL A 51 -1.37 5.11 11.57
N HIS A 52 -1.30 5.35 12.88
CA HIS A 52 -2.07 6.41 13.54
C HIS A 52 -1.71 7.81 13.04
N GLY A 53 -0.40 8.10 12.96
CA GLY A 53 0.10 9.37 12.45
C GLY A 53 -0.31 9.62 10.99
N PHE A 54 -0.26 8.58 10.16
CA PHE A 54 -0.66 8.66 8.75
C PHE A 54 -2.14 9.01 8.59
N ALA A 55 -3.02 8.32 9.32
CA ALA A 55 -4.45 8.62 9.34
C ALA A 55 -4.72 10.04 9.83
N LYS A 56 -4.13 10.42 10.97
CA LYS A 56 -4.28 11.76 11.55
C LYS A 56 -3.85 12.86 10.58
N LEU A 57 -2.71 12.69 9.92
CA LEU A 57 -2.18 13.65 8.94
C LEU A 57 -3.16 13.88 7.79
N HIS A 58 -3.71 12.81 7.21
CA HIS A 58 -4.59 12.90 6.04
C HIS A 58 -5.95 13.51 6.40
N ILE A 59 -6.50 13.11 7.54
CA ILE A 59 -7.71 13.71 8.08
C ILE A 59 -7.52 15.22 8.29
N GLN A 60 -6.42 15.63 8.92
CA GLN A 60 -6.13 17.05 9.16
C GLN A 60 -5.90 17.85 7.87
N LYS A 61 -5.19 17.26 6.90
CA LYS A 61 -4.91 17.88 5.60
C LYS A 61 -6.19 18.23 4.86
N ASP A 62 -7.15 17.30 4.81
CA ASP A 62 -8.37 17.47 4.01
C ASP A 62 -9.48 18.21 4.78
N GLN A 63 -9.47 18.17 6.11
CA GLN A 63 -10.42 18.92 6.95
C GLN A 63 -10.01 20.36 7.24
N GLY A 64 -8.77 20.78 6.93
CA GLY A 64 -8.19 22.08 7.28
C GLY A 64 -8.86 23.35 6.69
N GLY A 65 -10.02 23.22 6.02
CA GLY A 65 -10.79 24.32 5.43
C GLY A 65 -11.99 24.83 6.24
N GLY A 66 -12.23 24.29 7.46
CA GLY A 66 -13.37 24.65 8.32
C GLY A 66 -14.48 23.59 8.35
N LYS A 67 -15.52 23.80 9.18
CA LYS A 67 -16.59 22.81 9.45
C LYS A 67 -17.31 22.30 8.19
N GLU A 68 -17.44 23.11 7.15
CA GLU A 68 -18.05 22.71 5.89
C GLU A 68 -17.25 21.64 5.12
N ASN A 69 -15.97 21.44 5.42
CA ASN A 69 -15.16 20.36 4.85
C ASN A 69 -15.13 19.10 5.72
N GLU A 70 -15.43 19.19 7.01
CA GLU A 70 -15.44 18.01 7.91
C GLU A 70 -16.49 16.96 7.48
N GLU A 71 -17.63 17.42 6.94
CA GLU A 71 -18.71 16.55 6.45
C GLU A 71 -18.48 16.01 5.04
N LYS A 72 -17.36 16.35 4.39
CA LYS A 72 -17.07 15.97 3.00
C LYS A 72 -16.11 14.81 2.86
N HIS A 73 -15.51 14.30 3.95
CA HIS A 73 -14.47 13.27 3.86
C HIS A 73 -14.70 12.14 4.85
N MET A 74 -14.57 10.90 4.37
CA MET A 74 -14.61 9.70 5.19
C MET A 74 -13.38 8.85 4.90
N PHE A 75 -12.70 8.38 5.94
CA PHE A 75 -11.42 7.72 5.84
C PHE A 75 -11.54 6.26 6.26
N PHE A 76 -11.07 5.39 5.38
CA PHE A 76 -10.97 3.95 5.56
C PHE A 76 -9.50 3.56 5.43
N MET A 77 -9.08 2.48 6.05
CA MET A 77 -7.68 2.09 6.05
C MET A 77 -7.48 0.61 5.80
N TRP A 78 -6.55 0.30 4.91
CA TRP A 78 -6.20 -1.08 4.59
C TRP A 78 -4.72 -1.34 4.79
N HIS A 79 -4.40 -2.50 5.38
CA HIS A 79 -3.05 -3.04 5.46
C HIS A 79 -3.10 -4.57 5.54
N PRO A 80 -2.32 -5.33 4.77
CA PRO A 80 -2.42 -6.80 4.74
C PRO A 80 -2.03 -7.47 6.08
N ASP A 81 -1.08 -6.88 6.82
CA ASP A 81 -0.69 -7.39 8.14
C ASP A 81 -1.59 -6.90 9.27
N LYS A 82 -1.83 -7.76 10.27
CA LYS A 82 -2.59 -7.47 11.50
C LYS A 82 -1.73 -7.20 12.73
N THR A 83 -0.41 -7.37 12.64
CA THR A 83 0.51 -7.37 13.79
C THR A 83 0.46 -6.08 14.60
N TRP A 84 0.07 -4.98 13.97
CA TRP A 84 -0.07 -3.65 14.58
C TRP A 84 -1.48 -3.36 15.15
N HIS A 85 -2.50 -4.18 14.86
CA HIS A 85 -3.90 -3.88 15.20
C HIS A 85 -4.11 -3.67 16.70
N TRP A 86 -3.60 -4.57 17.54
CA TRP A 86 -3.80 -4.51 18.99
C TRP A 86 -3.22 -3.20 19.56
N ARG A 87 -2.00 -2.82 19.16
CA ARG A 87 -1.36 -1.59 19.64
C ARG A 87 -2.03 -0.34 19.07
N PHE A 88 -2.55 -0.42 17.84
CA PHE A 88 -3.32 0.66 17.26
C PHE A 88 -4.68 0.86 17.95
N GLN A 89 -5.34 -0.21 18.39
CA GLN A 89 -6.55 -0.10 19.19
C GLN A 89 -6.28 0.61 20.51
N GLU A 90 -5.21 0.24 21.23
CA GLU A 90 -4.78 0.96 22.44
C GLU A 90 -4.48 2.44 22.14
N LEU A 91 -3.80 2.74 21.03
CA LEU A 91 -3.54 4.12 20.60
C LEU A 91 -4.82 4.90 20.27
N LEU A 92 -5.85 4.25 19.72
CA LEU A 92 -7.14 4.89 19.46
C LEU A 92 -7.89 5.20 20.75
N GLU A 93 -7.76 4.36 21.78
CA GLU A 93 -8.33 4.63 23.11
C GLU A 93 -7.61 5.78 23.80
N GLU A 94 -6.28 5.81 23.75
CA GLU A 94 -5.45 6.86 24.34
C GLU A 94 -5.56 8.19 23.57
N LYS A 95 -5.58 8.14 22.25
CA LYS A 95 -5.53 9.28 21.32
C LYS A 95 -6.54 9.06 20.18
N PRO A 96 -7.84 9.29 20.42
CA PRO A 96 -8.86 9.09 19.39
C PRO A 96 -8.57 9.87 18.12
N LEU A 97 -8.77 9.22 16.96
CA LEU A 97 -8.81 9.91 15.68
C LEU A 97 -10.13 10.69 15.55
N PRO A 98 -10.18 11.73 14.69
CA PRO A 98 -11.43 12.42 14.40
C PRO A 98 -12.50 11.47 13.85
N THR A 99 -13.78 11.81 14.04
CA THR A 99 -14.94 10.97 13.67
C THR A 99 -15.05 10.66 12.17
N ALA A 100 -14.30 11.38 11.33
CA ALA A 100 -14.19 11.07 9.91
C ALA A 100 -13.41 9.78 9.63
N PHE A 101 -12.64 9.26 10.59
CA PHE A 101 -12.06 7.93 10.49
C PHE A 101 -13.13 6.87 10.78
N CYS A 102 -13.43 6.05 9.79
CA CYS A 102 -14.58 5.15 9.83
C CYS A 102 -14.20 3.72 10.23
N ALA A 103 -13.21 3.14 9.55
CA ALA A 103 -12.86 1.73 9.72
C ALA A 103 -11.47 1.40 9.17
N TYR A 104 -10.94 0.27 9.64
CA TYR A 104 -9.75 -0.36 9.08
C TYR A 104 -9.92 -1.87 8.98
N SER A 105 -9.21 -2.50 8.04
CA SER A 105 -9.28 -3.93 7.76
C SER A 105 -8.02 -4.41 7.06
N ASP A 106 -7.70 -5.69 7.21
CA ASP A 106 -6.72 -6.41 6.37
C ASP A 106 -7.34 -7.03 5.11
N ASP A 107 -8.66 -7.16 5.11
CA ASP A 107 -9.43 -7.65 3.98
C ASP A 107 -9.96 -6.46 3.19
N LEU A 108 -9.42 -6.28 1.98
CA LEU A 108 -9.76 -5.17 1.09
C LEU A 108 -11.18 -5.31 0.53
N ASP A 109 -11.66 -6.53 0.28
CA ASP A 109 -13.00 -6.78 -0.23
C ASP A 109 -14.05 -6.47 0.85
N CYS A 110 -13.78 -6.90 2.09
CA CYS A 110 -14.61 -6.57 3.25
C CYS A 110 -14.67 -5.05 3.47
N LEU A 111 -13.53 -4.35 3.34
CA LEU A 111 -13.50 -2.90 3.47
C LEU A 111 -14.27 -2.21 2.34
N CYS A 112 -14.15 -2.68 1.09
CA CYS A 112 -14.93 -2.16 -0.03
C CYS A 112 -16.43 -2.39 0.16
N ALA A 113 -16.85 -3.54 0.70
CA ALA A 113 -18.24 -3.80 1.03
C ALA A 113 -18.75 -2.83 2.12
N LEU A 114 -17.96 -2.61 3.17
CA LEU A 114 -18.30 -1.63 4.21
C LEU A 114 -18.42 -0.20 3.66
N MET A 115 -17.51 0.19 2.76
CA MET A 115 -17.57 1.48 2.08
C MET A 115 -18.85 1.58 1.24
N LYS A 116 -19.25 0.55 0.49
CA LYS A 116 -20.51 0.56 -0.25
C LYS A 116 -21.71 0.82 0.65
N GLU A 117 -21.79 0.13 1.77
CA GLU A 117 -22.88 0.33 2.74
C GLU A 117 -22.85 1.75 3.34
N ALA A 118 -21.66 2.23 3.70
CA ALA A 118 -21.48 3.61 4.19
C ALA A 118 -21.94 4.64 3.16
N ARG A 119 -21.63 4.44 1.87
CA ARG A 119 -22.07 5.31 0.77
C ARG A 119 -23.59 5.30 0.63
N GLN A 120 -24.20 4.12 0.72
CA GLN A 120 -25.65 3.98 0.58
C GLN A 120 -26.43 4.64 1.72
N ALA A 121 -25.83 4.69 2.92
CA ALA A 121 -26.40 5.35 4.09
C ALA A 121 -26.32 6.89 4.04
N LEU A 122 -25.57 7.48 3.11
CA LEU A 122 -25.50 8.93 2.97
C LEU A 122 -26.84 9.52 2.49
N PRO A 123 -27.26 10.69 3.01
CA PRO A 123 -28.59 11.23 2.76
C PRO A 123 -28.80 11.74 1.32
N ASN A 124 -27.73 12.11 0.61
CA ASN A 124 -27.78 12.67 -0.75
C ASN A 124 -27.33 11.65 -1.80
N ARG A 125 -27.99 11.61 -2.96
CA ARG A 125 -27.57 10.80 -4.12
C ARG A 125 -27.58 11.63 -5.42
N PRO A 126 -26.44 11.80 -6.11
CA PRO A 126 -25.09 11.39 -5.70
C PRO A 126 -24.57 12.22 -4.51
N SER A 127 -23.87 11.59 -3.58
CA SER A 127 -23.28 12.28 -2.43
C SER A 127 -21.94 12.93 -2.81
N PRO A 128 -21.66 14.18 -2.40
CA PRO A 128 -20.38 14.83 -2.66
C PRO A 128 -19.26 14.36 -1.71
N VAL A 129 -19.55 13.49 -0.73
CA VAL A 129 -18.56 13.00 0.24
C VAL A 129 -17.47 12.20 -0.48
N ILE A 130 -16.21 12.54 -0.26
CA ILE A 130 -15.05 11.82 -0.78
C ILE A 130 -14.66 10.72 0.21
N PHE A 131 -14.55 9.51 -0.30
CA PHE A 131 -13.95 8.41 0.46
C PHE A 131 -12.47 8.36 0.20
N HIS A 132 -11.71 8.17 1.27
CA HIS A 132 -10.26 8.03 1.23
C HIS A 132 -9.89 6.66 1.76
N LEU A 133 -9.21 5.87 0.94
CA LEU A 133 -8.65 4.58 1.32
C LEU A 133 -7.15 4.75 1.59
N LEU A 134 -6.78 4.77 2.86
CA LEU A 134 -5.42 4.93 3.33
C LEU A 134 -4.68 3.60 3.36
N MET A 135 -3.47 3.57 2.81
CA MET A 135 -2.57 2.41 2.76
C MET A 135 -1.23 2.78 3.40
N PRO A 136 -1.16 2.82 4.75
CA PRO A 136 0.12 2.94 5.42
C PRO A 136 1.01 1.78 5.01
N ALA A 137 2.32 1.97 4.98
CA ALA A 137 3.27 0.91 4.65
C ALA A 137 4.64 1.25 5.20
N TRP A 138 5.38 0.22 5.63
CA TRP A 138 6.79 0.33 6.03
C TRP A 138 7.70 -0.60 5.21
N TYR A 139 7.13 -1.35 4.27
CA TYR A 139 7.81 -2.19 3.31
C TYR A 139 7.03 -2.16 1.98
N LYS A 140 7.56 -2.80 0.94
CA LYS A 140 6.88 -2.86 -0.36
C LYS A 140 5.70 -3.85 -0.34
N ILE A 141 4.51 -3.34 -0.62
CA ILE A 141 3.29 -4.14 -0.79
C ILE A 141 2.96 -4.19 -2.29
N GLU A 142 2.86 -5.40 -2.84
CA GLU A 142 2.50 -5.64 -4.25
C GLU A 142 1.18 -6.42 -4.32
N VAL A 143 0.10 -5.78 -4.80
CA VAL A 143 -1.15 -6.47 -5.16
C VAL A 143 -1.12 -6.71 -6.66
N LYS A 144 -0.84 -7.97 -7.04
CA LYS A 144 -0.55 -8.36 -8.42
C LYS A 144 -1.81 -8.71 -9.19
N GLU A 145 -2.80 -9.23 -8.46
CA GLU A 145 -4.11 -9.56 -9.00
C GLU A 145 -4.76 -8.30 -9.59
N PRO A 146 -5.28 -8.36 -10.82
CA PRO A 146 -6.02 -7.25 -11.41
C PRO A 146 -7.17 -6.84 -10.50
N LEU A 147 -7.12 -5.60 -10.00
CA LEU A 147 -8.10 -5.05 -9.09
C LEU A 147 -8.95 -3.99 -9.80
N HIS A 148 -10.23 -3.95 -9.42
CA HIS A 148 -11.16 -2.93 -9.86
C HIS A 148 -11.97 -2.43 -8.66
N PHE A 149 -11.81 -1.15 -8.33
CA PHE A 149 -12.65 -0.51 -7.32
C PHE A 149 -14.05 -0.27 -7.89
N PRO A 150 -15.11 -0.69 -7.18
CA PRO A 150 -16.47 -0.52 -7.67
C PRO A 150 -16.84 0.96 -7.86
N ASP A 151 -17.51 1.27 -8.98
CA ASP A 151 -17.90 2.65 -9.33
C ASP A 151 -18.82 3.30 -8.28
N GLU A 152 -19.57 2.50 -7.52
CA GLU A 152 -20.43 3.02 -6.45
C GLU A 152 -19.64 3.64 -5.30
N LEU A 153 -18.32 3.38 -5.22
CA LEU A 153 -17.46 4.01 -4.21
C LEU A 153 -17.10 5.45 -4.56
N GLN A 154 -17.38 5.94 -5.77
CA GLN A 154 -17.00 7.28 -6.18
C GLN A 154 -17.81 8.38 -5.45
N PRO A 155 -17.20 9.55 -5.15
CA PRO A 155 -15.79 9.89 -5.37
C PRO A 155 -14.85 9.18 -4.37
N LEU A 156 -13.80 8.55 -4.90
CA LEU A 156 -12.82 7.74 -4.16
C LEU A 156 -11.39 8.23 -4.44
N GLY A 157 -10.60 8.40 -3.38
CA GLY A 157 -9.14 8.54 -3.42
C GLY A 157 -8.46 7.39 -2.67
N VAL A 158 -7.37 6.87 -3.22
CA VAL A 158 -6.53 5.84 -2.60
C VAL A 158 -5.16 6.45 -2.34
N VAL A 159 -4.74 6.42 -1.08
CA VAL A 159 -3.56 7.17 -0.63
C VAL A 159 -2.55 6.26 0.04
N GLY A 160 -1.34 6.19 -0.51
CA GLY A 160 -0.24 5.39 0.00
C GLY A 160 0.93 6.20 0.52
N MET A 161 1.78 5.54 1.31
CA MET A 161 3.04 6.11 1.78
C MET A 161 4.13 6.10 0.70
N ARG A 162 4.99 7.11 0.75
CA ARG A 162 6.23 7.17 -0.03
C ARG A 162 7.43 7.10 0.90
N HIS A 163 8.46 6.37 0.50
CA HIS A 163 9.78 6.40 1.11
C HIS A 163 10.81 6.77 0.05
N ASP A 164 11.64 7.78 0.34
CA ASP A 164 12.61 8.34 -0.62
C ASP A 164 11.97 8.70 -1.97
N GLY A 165 10.81 9.37 -1.91
CA GLY A 165 10.01 9.75 -3.07
C GLY A 165 9.26 8.60 -3.78
N SER A 166 9.59 7.34 -3.47
CA SER A 166 9.05 6.16 -4.13
C SER A 166 7.81 5.61 -3.39
N PRO A 167 6.71 5.29 -4.10
CA PRO A 167 5.57 4.58 -3.52
C PRO A 167 5.97 3.25 -2.89
N LEU A 168 5.39 2.95 -1.72
CA LEU A 168 5.56 1.66 -1.04
C LEU A 168 4.51 0.63 -1.44
N VAL A 169 3.40 1.07 -2.03
CA VAL A 169 2.33 0.18 -2.48
C VAL A 169 2.23 0.22 -3.99
N THR A 170 2.16 -0.96 -4.61
CA THR A 170 1.96 -1.15 -6.03
C THR A 170 0.70 -1.96 -6.28
N PHE A 171 -0.16 -1.46 -7.15
CA PHE A 171 -1.38 -2.11 -7.59
C PHE A 171 -1.33 -2.47 -9.07
N ASN A 172 -2.09 -3.49 -9.42
CA ASN A 172 -2.52 -3.76 -10.79
C ASN A 172 -3.94 -3.26 -10.98
N LEU A 173 -4.12 -2.02 -11.45
CA LEU A 173 -5.41 -1.45 -11.84
C LEU A 173 -5.43 -1.29 -13.37
N PRO A 174 -5.96 -2.27 -14.13
CA PRO A 174 -6.03 -2.19 -15.59
C PRO A 174 -6.80 -0.97 -16.09
N VAL A 175 -7.80 -0.52 -15.33
CA VAL A 175 -8.61 0.66 -15.61
C VAL A 175 -8.63 1.55 -14.36
N ALA A 176 -7.62 2.41 -14.23
CA ALA A 176 -7.56 3.40 -13.16
C ALA A 176 -8.12 4.75 -13.62
N GLN A 177 -9.04 5.32 -12.84
CA GLN A 177 -9.54 6.68 -13.10
C GLN A 177 -8.45 7.72 -12.79
N PRO A 178 -8.33 8.82 -13.57
CA PRO A 178 -7.39 9.89 -13.28
C PRO A 178 -7.62 10.48 -11.88
N GLY A 179 -6.54 10.66 -11.11
CA GLY A 179 -6.62 11.22 -9.75
C GLY A 179 -7.08 10.25 -8.65
N LEU A 180 -7.36 8.98 -8.98
CA LEU A 180 -7.71 7.95 -8.00
C LEU A 180 -6.55 7.64 -7.04
N LEU A 181 -5.31 7.68 -7.52
CA LEU A 181 -4.13 7.24 -6.77
C LEU A 181 -3.25 8.42 -6.37
N ASP A 182 -2.93 8.52 -5.08
CA ASP A 182 -1.85 9.35 -4.54
C ASP A 182 -0.87 8.47 -3.76
N GLY A 183 0.43 8.57 -4.04
CA GLY A 183 1.42 7.74 -3.36
C GLY A 183 1.32 6.22 -3.61
N ILE A 184 0.58 5.78 -4.63
CA ILE A 184 0.48 4.37 -5.08
C ILE A 184 1.05 4.25 -6.50
N PHE A 185 1.81 3.20 -6.77
CA PHE A 185 2.26 2.89 -8.14
C PHE A 185 1.24 1.98 -8.82
N ASN A 186 0.88 2.25 -10.08
CA ASN A 186 0.02 1.38 -10.87
C ASN A 186 0.84 0.66 -11.95
N VAL A 187 0.79 -0.67 -11.95
CA VAL A 187 1.36 -1.55 -12.98
C VAL A 187 0.22 -2.33 -13.60
N PRO A 188 -0.49 -1.77 -14.60
CA PRO A 188 -1.51 -2.51 -15.32
C PRO A 188 -0.82 -3.63 -16.09
N GLU A 189 -1.00 -4.87 -15.66
CA GLU A 189 -0.56 -6.00 -16.48
C GLU A 189 -1.50 -6.06 -17.69
N ILE A 190 -0.94 -5.84 -18.89
CA ILE A 190 -1.70 -6.01 -20.13
C ILE A 190 -2.11 -7.48 -20.16
N ALA A 191 -3.41 -7.75 -20.06
CA ALA A 191 -3.96 -9.08 -20.27
C ALA A 191 -3.66 -9.51 -21.71
N GLY A 192 -2.49 -10.13 -21.92
CA GLY A 192 -2.03 -10.65 -23.20
C GLY A 192 -0.66 -10.13 -23.65
N GLY A 193 0.41 -10.83 -23.24
CA GLY A 193 1.55 -11.11 -24.11
C GLY A 193 2.81 -10.24 -24.00
N ALA A 194 3.93 -10.95 -23.80
CA ALA A 194 5.32 -10.56 -24.03
C ALA A 194 5.97 -9.57 -23.04
N THR A 195 6.69 -10.15 -22.08
CA THR A 195 7.86 -9.55 -21.44
C THR A 195 8.82 -8.99 -22.49
N PHE A 196 8.94 -7.66 -22.56
CA PHE A 196 9.99 -6.96 -23.30
C PHE A 196 11.34 -7.07 -22.58
N LEU A 197 11.88 -8.28 -22.42
CA LEU A 197 13.23 -8.51 -21.90
C LEU A 197 13.93 -9.69 -22.59
N GLU A 198 13.90 -9.76 -23.92
CA GLU A 198 14.88 -10.55 -24.70
C GLU A 198 15.14 -9.88 -26.06
N ALA A 199 15.81 -8.72 -26.07
CA ALA A 199 16.46 -8.22 -27.28
C ALA A 199 17.41 -7.07 -26.95
N SER A 200 18.55 -7.37 -26.37
CA SER A 200 19.85 -6.71 -26.65
C SER A 200 20.85 -7.09 -25.56
N PHE A 201 21.87 -7.87 -25.93
CA PHE A 201 23.29 -7.54 -25.67
C PHE A 201 24.17 -8.70 -26.18
N TRP A 202 24.61 -8.58 -27.42
CA TRP A 202 25.94 -9.03 -27.84
C TRP A 202 26.58 -7.84 -28.55
N PRO A 203 27.84 -7.52 -28.24
CA PRO A 203 28.74 -6.97 -29.23
C PRO A 203 29.76 -8.04 -29.67
N THR A 204 30.02 -7.98 -30.96
CA THR A 204 31.00 -8.68 -31.81
C THR A 204 32.38 -8.86 -31.21
#